data_AF-A0A813EGL8-F1
#
_entry.id   AF-A0A813EGL8-F1
#
_cell.length_a   1.000
_cell.length_b   1.000
_cell.length_c   1.000
_cell.angle_alpha   90.00
_cell.angle_beta   90.00
_cell.angle_gamma   90.00
#
_symmetry.space_group_name_H-M   'P 1'
#
loop_
_entity.id
_entity.type
_entity.pdbx_description
1 polymer ?
#
loop_
_entity_poly.entity_id
_entity_poly.type
_entity_poly.pdbx_seq_one_letter_code
_entity_poly.pdbx_strand_id
1 'polypeptide(L)'
;LFAMVILGEKVGKERWLASLGGFIGCIIVFNPTAATFQPASLLLLVSAMCFAMLDIFNKKYEATETITSMLFYGSLSTAAISAFKAFPTWVPVTTTQYGLIALLGVGANMLLFCLLRAFKYVEASATCPYRYTEFVLSAIAGFFFFAERPSPTTLLGSCIILPSVVYCAIVETRANK
;
A
#
# COMPACT_ATOMS: atom_id res chain seq x y z
N LEU A 1 14.13 -2.33 -1.91
CA LEU A 1 15.09 -2.02 -3.01
C LEU A 1 15.34 -0.52 -3.14
N PHE A 2 14.35 0.29 -3.53
CA PHE A 2 14.55 1.73 -3.70
C PHE A 2 15.02 2.46 -2.44
N ALA A 3 14.59 2.02 -1.26
CA ALA A 3 15.09 2.55 0.02
C ALA A 3 16.63 2.42 0.16
N MET A 4 17.22 1.29 -0.27
CA MET A 4 18.68 1.10 -0.23
C MET A 4 19.41 2.03 -1.20
N VAL A 5 18.85 2.22 -2.40
CA VAL A 5 19.52 2.99 -3.47
C VAL A 5 19.37 4.49 -3.25
N ILE A 6 18.19 4.96 -2.86
CA ILE A 6 17.85 6.39 -2.82
C ILE A 6 18.05 6.99 -1.42
N LEU A 7 17.70 6.26 -0.35
CA LEU A 7 17.90 6.73 1.03
C LEU A 7 19.18 6.19 1.67
N GLY A 8 19.84 5.19 1.07
CA GLY A 8 21.02 4.56 1.67
C GLY A 8 20.72 3.68 2.89
N GLU A 9 19.44 3.29 3.09
CA GLU A 9 19.04 2.44 4.21
C GLU A 9 19.74 1.06 4.13
N LYS A 10 20.25 0.56 5.26
CA LYS A 10 20.83 -0.79 5.35
C LYS A 10 19.74 -1.77 5.78
N VAL A 11 19.16 -2.46 4.81
CA VAL A 11 18.05 -3.39 5.07
C VAL A 11 18.57 -4.70 5.67
N GLY A 12 18.19 -4.98 6.92
CA GLY A 12 18.49 -6.22 7.62
C GLY A 12 17.88 -7.46 6.96
N LYS A 13 18.42 -8.64 7.28
CA LYS A 13 17.98 -9.93 6.71
C LYS A 13 16.54 -10.23 7.06
N GLU A 14 16.11 -9.82 8.24
CA GLU A 14 14.80 -10.08 8.82
C GLU A 14 13.71 -9.31 8.05
N ARG A 15 13.98 -8.05 7.69
CA ARG A 15 13.09 -7.27 6.81
C ARG A 15 12.98 -7.89 5.42
N TRP A 16 14.10 -8.36 4.87
CA TRP A 16 14.10 -9.06 3.59
C TRP A 16 13.26 -10.34 3.62
N LEU A 17 13.44 -11.19 4.64
CA LEU A 17 12.66 -12.41 4.81
C LEU A 17 11.17 -12.11 4.98
N ALA A 18 10.82 -11.12 5.78
CA ALA A 18 9.43 -10.72 5.99
C ALA A 18 8.79 -10.17 4.69
N SER A 19 9.50 -9.33 3.94
CA SER A 19 9.03 -8.80 2.65
C SER A 19 8.87 -9.92 1.62
N LEU A 20 9.81 -10.87 1.54
CA LEU A 20 9.71 -12.02 0.63
C LEU A 20 8.54 -12.93 1.01
N GLY A 21 8.34 -13.20 2.30
CA GLY A 21 7.20 -13.98 2.80
C GLY A 21 5.86 -13.31 2.46
N GLY A 22 5.74 -11.99 2.71
CA GLY A 22 4.56 -11.21 2.33
C GLY A 22 4.31 -11.20 0.82
N PHE A 23 5.35 -11.08 0.01
CA PHE A 23 5.25 -11.13 -1.45
C PHE A 23 4.81 -12.52 -1.96
N ILE A 24 5.37 -13.61 -1.42
CA ILE A 24 4.95 -14.98 -1.76
C ILE A 24 3.48 -15.19 -1.39
N GLY A 25 3.08 -14.78 -0.18
CA GLY A 25 1.69 -14.86 0.24
C GLY A 25 0.76 -14.07 -0.68
N CYS A 26 1.17 -12.86 -1.10
CA CYS A 26 0.45 -12.03 -2.05
C CYS A 26 0.28 -12.71 -3.42
N ILE A 27 1.31 -13.37 -3.96
CA ILE A 27 1.20 -14.17 -5.20
C ILE A 27 0.17 -15.29 -5.04
N ILE A 28 0.14 -15.95 -3.89
CA ILE A 28 -0.81 -17.04 -3.61
C ILE A 28 -2.24 -16.49 -3.55
N VAL A 29 -2.46 -15.35 -2.88
CA VAL A 29 -3.78 -14.69 -2.82
C VAL A 29 -4.26 -14.34 -4.23
N PHE A 30 -3.42 -13.70 -5.04
CA PHE A 30 -3.80 -13.27 -6.38
C PHE A 30 -3.93 -14.43 -7.38
N ASN A 31 -3.30 -15.57 -7.11
CA ASN A 31 -3.31 -16.77 -7.95
C ASN A 31 -3.22 -16.47 -9.47
N PRO A 32 -2.17 -15.75 -9.92
CA PRO A 32 -2.08 -15.34 -11.32
C PRO A 32 -2.00 -16.57 -12.22
N THR A 33 -2.94 -16.69 -13.16
CA THR A 33 -3.00 -17.81 -14.12
C THR A 33 -2.65 -17.31 -15.53
N ALA A 34 -2.04 -18.15 -16.38
CA ALA A 34 -1.67 -17.78 -17.75
C ALA A 34 -2.85 -17.25 -18.58
N ALA A 35 -4.07 -17.75 -18.33
CA ALA A 35 -5.30 -17.28 -18.98
C ALA A 35 -5.70 -15.84 -18.61
N THR A 36 -5.23 -15.34 -17.46
CA THR A 36 -5.50 -13.97 -16.99
C THR A 36 -4.41 -12.97 -17.38
N PHE A 37 -3.31 -13.44 -17.99
CA PHE A 37 -2.20 -12.58 -18.36
C PHE A 37 -2.54 -11.76 -19.62
N GLN A 38 -2.55 -10.44 -19.47
CA GLN A 38 -2.76 -9.51 -20.58
C GLN A 38 -1.56 -8.54 -20.64
N PRO A 39 -1.19 -8.00 -21.81
CA PRO A 39 -0.12 -7.00 -21.91
C PRO A 39 -0.35 -5.78 -20.98
N ALA A 40 -1.61 -5.43 -20.72
CA ALA A 40 -1.99 -4.38 -19.78
C ALA A 40 -1.53 -4.66 -18.33
N SER A 41 -1.32 -5.92 -17.95
CA SER A 41 -0.82 -6.30 -16.63
C SER A 41 0.60 -5.75 -16.37
N LEU A 42 1.38 -5.44 -17.41
CA LEU A 42 2.69 -4.78 -17.25
C LEU A 42 2.55 -3.36 -16.69
N LEU A 43 1.41 -2.68 -16.92
CA LEU A 43 1.15 -1.37 -16.33
C LEU A 43 0.98 -1.45 -14.80
N LEU A 44 0.54 -2.59 -14.27
CA LEU A 44 0.46 -2.80 -12.82
C LEU A 44 1.86 -2.85 -12.18
N LEU A 45 2.84 -3.46 -12.88
CA LEU A 45 4.25 -3.45 -12.45
C LEU A 45 4.82 -2.04 -12.43
N VAL A 46 4.58 -1.25 -13.49
CA VAL A 46 4.99 0.16 -13.53
C VAL A 46 4.32 0.96 -12.41
N SER A 47 3.03 0.72 -12.17
CA SER A 47 2.28 1.39 -11.10
C SER A 47 2.85 1.06 -9.73
N ALA A 48 3.14 -0.22 -9.47
CA ALA A 48 3.81 -0.65 -8.23
C ALA A 48 5.18 0.01 -8.05
N MET A 49 5.97 0.16 -9.11
CA MET A 49 7.24 0.90 -9.07
C MET A 49 7.03 2.38 -8.74
N CYS A 50 6.03 3.03 -9.35
CA CYS A 50 5.68 4.43 -9.07
C CYS A 50 5.22 4.61 -7.61
N PHE A 51 4.37 3.71 -7.08
CA PHE A 51 3.94 3.75 -5.68
C PHE A 51 5.10 3.53 -4.72
N ALA A 52 6.00 2.58 -5.01
CA ALA A 52 7.18 2.38 -4.20
C ALA A 52 8.08 3.62 -4.21
N MET A 53 8.25 4.26 -5.37
CA MET A 53 9.02 5.50 -5.48
C MET A 53 8.36 6.67 -4.75
N LEU A 54 7.03 6.79 -4.80
CA LEU A 54 6.25 7.76 -4.03
C LEU A 54 6.48 7.60 -2.52
N ASP A 55 6.48 6.37 -2.00
CA ASP A 55 6.77 6.11 -0.59
C ASP A 55 8.19 6.56 -0.20
N ILE A 56 9.17 6.31 -1.07
CA ILE A 56 10.56 6.76 -0.86
C ILE A 56 10.64 8.30 -0.86
N PHE A 57 9.96 8.98 -1.79
CA PHE A 57 9.93 10.44 -1.80
C PHE A 57 9.21 10.99 -0.57
N ASN A 58 8.09 10.38 -0.18
CA ASN A 58 7.39 10.75 1.04
C ASN A 58 8.31 10.62 2.27
N LYS A 59 9.02 9.51 2.43
CA LYS A 59 10.01 9.35 3.50
C LYS A 59 11.13 10.40 3.42
N LYS A 60 11.60 10.73 2.22
CA LYS A 60 12.69 11.71 2.03
C LYS A 60 12.27 13.14 2.40
N TYR A 61 11.09 13.57 1.96
CA TYR A 61 10.59 14.94 2.16
C TYR A 61 9.93 15.14 3.52
N GLU A 62 9.50 14.07 4.18
CA GLU A 62 8.94 14.13 5.52
C GLU A 62 9.90 14.83 6.52
N ALA A 63 11.21 14.64 6.36
CA ALA A 63 12.23 15.30 7.20
C ALA A 63 12.34 16.83 7.01
N THR A 64 11.90 17.36 5.86
CA THR A 64 12.05 18.79 5.50
C THR A 64 10.72 19.54 5.47
N GLU A 65 9.63 18.84 5.18
CA GLU A 65 8.32 19.42 4.92
C GLU A 65 7.32 19.09 6.03
N THR A 66 6.30 19.94 6.17
CA THR A 66 5.20 19.64 7.09
C THR A 66 4.27 18.58 6.49
N ILE A 67 3.73 17.70 7.34
CA ILE A 67 2.78 16.65 6.92
C ILE A 67 1.57 17.28 6.19
N THR A 68 1.08 18.42 6.69
CA THR A 68 -0.04 19.14 6.07
C THR A 68 0.29 19.62 4.65
N SER A 69 1.49 20.13 4.41
CA SER A 69 1.98 20.52 3.08
C SER A 69 1.98 19.32 2.13
N MET A 70 2.54 18.20 2.57
CA MET A 70 2.61 16.97 1.77
C MET A 70 1.22 16.42 1.43
N LEU A 71 0.29 16.41 2.39
CA LEU A 71 -1.10 15.99 2.16
C LEU A 71 -1.83 16.93 1.19
N PHE A 72 -1.66 18.24 1.36
CA PHE A 72 -2.32 19.24 0.53
C PHE A 72 -1.83 19.19 -0.91
N TYR A 73 -0.52 19.27 -1.14
CA TYR A 73 0.04 19.22 -2.50
C TYR A 73 -0.12 17.85 -3.16
N GLY A 74 -0.03 16.75 -2.39
CA GLY A 74 -0.30 15.40 -2.88
C GLY A 74 -1.76 15.23 -3.32
N SER A 75 -2.71 15.71 -2.52
CA SER A 75 -4.14 15.67 -2.87
C SER A 75 -4.46 16.60 -4.03
N LEU A 76 -3.89 17.81 -4.06
CA LEU A 76 -4.12 18.80 -5.11
C LEU A 76 -3.60 18.30 -6.46
N SER A 77 -2.40 17.74 -6.51
CA SER A 77 -1.83 17.17 -7.74
C SER A 77 -2.64 15.98 -8.24
N THR A 78 -3.04 15.08 -7.34
CA THR A 78 -3.91 13.94 -7.67
C THR A 78 -5.26 14.41 -8.20
N ALA A 79 -5.87 15.42 -7.57
CA ALA A 79 -7.13 16.01 -8.00
C ALA A 79 -7.01 16.68 -9.37
N ALA A 80 -5.95 17.46 -9.63
CA ALA A 80 -5.72 18.12 -10.91
C ALA A 80 -5.53 17.12 -12.06
N ILE A 81 -4.70 16.09 -11.87
CA ILE A 81 -4.46 15.05 -12.87
C ILE A 81 -5.74 14.25 -13.13
N SER A 82 -6.48 13.90 -12.07
CA SER A 82 -7.74 13.17 -12.18
C SER A 82 -8.82 13.99 -12.89
N ALA A 83 -8.93 15.29 -12.57
CA ALA A 83 -9.87 16.20 -13.22
C ALA A 83 -9.57 16.36 -14.71
N PHE A 84 -8.29 16.50 -15.09
CA PHE A 84 -7.88 16.58 -16.48
C PHE A 84 -8.26 15.32 -17.27
N LYS A 85 -8.04 14.12 -16.69
CA LYS A 85 -8.44 12.86 -17.32
C LYS A 85 -9.95 12.64 -17.35
N ALA A 86 -10.67 13.11 -16.33
CA ALA A 86 -12.12 12.94 -16.23
C ALA A 86 -12.89 13.90 -17.14
N PHE A 87 -12.32 15.03 -17.53
CA PHE A 87 -12.96 16.06 -18.37
C PHE A 87 -13.62 15.51 -19.65
N PRO A 88 -12.96 14.70 -20.51
CA PRO A 88 -13.57 14.17 -21.72
C PRO A 88 -14.63 13.08 -21.48
N THR A 89 -14.65 12.43 -20.31
CA THR A 89 -15.51 11.27 -20.01
C THR A 89 -16.33 11.48 -18.74
N TRP A 90 -16.70 12.73 -18.46
CA TRP A 90 -17.35 13.09 -17.20
C TRP A 90 -18.74 12.45 -17.09
N VAL A 91 -18.99 11.79 -15.96
CA VAL A 91 -20.29 11.21 -15.61
C VAL A 91 -20.82 11.92 -14.37
N PRO A 92 -22.06 12.43 -14.37
CA PRO A 92 -22.63 13.10 -13.21
C PRO A 92 -22.77 12.13 -12.02
N VAL A 93 -22.38 12.63 -10.84
CA VAL A 93 -22.35 11.87 -9.61
C VAL A 93 -23.74 11.88 -8.96
N THR A 94 -24.23 10.71 -8.52
CA THR A 94 -25.50 10.58 -7.80
C THR A 94 -25.35 11.02 -6.34
N THR A 95 -26.42 11.47 -5.68
CA THR A 95 -26.42 11.90 -4.26
C THR A 95 -25.74 10.90 -3.32
N THR A 96 -25.98 9.60 -3.51
CA THR A 96 -25.35 8.52 -2.71
C THR A 96 -23.84 8.42 -2.97
N GLN A 97 -23.39 8.63 -4.20
CA GLN A 97 -21.98 8.53 -4.58
C GLN A 97 -21.14 9.67 -3.98
N TYR A 98 -21.73 10.86 -3.76
CA TYR A 98 -21.03 11.94 -3.05
C TYR A 98 -20.59 11.53 -1.65
N GLY A 99 -21.45 10.84 -0.90
CA GLY A 99 -21.09 10.32 0.43
C GLY A 99 -19.95 9.30 0.39
N LEU A 100 -19.99 8.38 -0.58
CA LEU A 100 -18.95 7.37 -0.78
C LEU A 100 -17.61 7.99 -1.19
N ILE A 101 -17.62 8.97 -2.10
CA ILE A 101 -16.41 9.68 -2.54
C ILE A 101 -15.80 10.48 -1.39
N ALA A 102 -16.63 11.15 -0.57
CA ALA A 102 -16.15 11.85 0.62
C ALA A 102 -15.50 10.89 1.62
N LEU A 103 -16.11 9.74 1.87
CA LEU A 103 -15.55 8.71 2.77
C LEU A 103 -14.23 8.15 2.24
N LEU A 104 -14.13 7.87 0.93
CA LEU A 104 -12.89 7.45 0.29
C LEU A 104 -11.80 8.52 0.39
N GLY A 105 -12.14 9.79 0.15
CA GLY A 105 -11.20 10.90 0.22
C GLY A 105 -10.64 11.12 1.63
N VAL A 106 -11.51 11.09 2.64
CA VAL A 106 -11.10 11.18 4.06
C VAL A 106 -10.26 9.96 4.46
N GLY A 107 -10.70 8.75 4.09
CA GLY A 107 -9.96 7.52 4.37
C GLY A 107 -8.58 7.49 3.75
N ALA A 108 -8.46 7.88 2.48
CA ALA A 108 -7.17 7.95 1.78
C ALA A 108 -6.22 8.98 2.42
N ASN A 109 -6.72 10.16 2.79
CA ASN A 109 -5.91 11.17 3.48
C ASN A 109 -5.50 10.73 4.89
N MET A 110 -6.39 10.05 5.62
CA MET A 110 -6.08 9.50 6.94
C MET A 110 -5.02 8.40 6.84
N LEU A 111 -5.12 7.52 5.85
CA LEU A 111 -4.11 6.50 5.55
C LEU A 111 -2.75 7.16 5.27
N LEU A 112 -2.72 8.16 4.37
CA LEU A 112 -1.49 8.86 4.03
C LEU A 112 -0.91 9.62 5.23
N PHE A 113 -1.75 10.26 6.06
CA PHE A 113 -1.31 10.92 7.29
C PHE A 113 -0.63 9.93 8.25
N CYS A 114 -1.26 8.77 8.49
CA CYS A 114 -0.71 7.71 9.33
C CYS A 114 0.62 7.18 8.77
N LEU A 115 0.72 7.02 7.45
CA LEU A 115 1.93 6.57 6.78
C LEU A 115 3.07 7.59 6.91
N LEU A 116 2.79 8.87 6.65
CA LEU A 116 3.77 9.95 6.82
C LEU A 116 4.23 10.06 8.29
N ARG A 117 3.32 9.88 9.25
CA ARG A 117 3.70 9.79 10.66
C ARG A 117 4.54 8.55 10.95
N ALA A 118 4.27 7.39 10.36
CA ALA A 118 5.10 6.20 10.56
C ALA A 118 6.53 6.43 10.02
N PHE A 119 6.65 7.10 8.88
CA PHE A 119 7.94 7.50 8.32
C PHE A 119 8.76 8.43 9.23
N LYS A 120 8.15 9.16 10.17
CA LYS A 120 8.92 9.91 11.20
C LYS A 120 9.71 9.01 12.13
N TYR A 121 9.16 7.85 12.46
CA TYR A 121 9.68 7.02 13.55
C TYR A 121 10.43 5.78 13.04
N VAL A 122 10.16 5.35 11.81
CA VAL A 122 10.69 4.10 11.28
C VAL A 122 11.21 4.28 9.85
N GLU A 123 12.26 3.55 9.49
CA GLU A 123 12.78 3.44 8.13
C GLU A 123 11.72 2.95 7.13
N ALA A 124 11.80 3.41 5.88
CA ALA A 124 10.81 3.04 4.85
C ALA A 124 10.86 1.54 4.53
N SER A 125 12.05 0.93 4.60
CA SER A 125 12.19 -0.52 4.41
C SER A 125 11.48 -1.36 5.49
N ALA A 126 11.28 -0.83 6.69
CA ALA A 126 10.60 -1.54 7.77
C ALA A 126 9.07 -1.55 7.60
N THR A 127 8.50 -0.54 6.94
CA THR A 127 7.04 -0.45 6.73
C THR A 127 6.54 -1.37 5.60
N CYS A 128 7.44 -1.75 4.68
CA CYS A 128 7.14 -2.58 3.52
C CYS A 128 6.36 -3.87 3.83
N PRO A 129 6.80 -4.75 4.76
CA PRO A 129 6.07 -5.99 5.06
C PRO A 129 4.65 -5.74 5.59
N TYR A 130 4.42 -4.66 6.33
CA TYR A 130 3.10 -4.31 6.86
C TYR A 130 2.09 -4.00 5.76
N ARG A 131 2.52 -3.53 4.59
CA ARG A 131 1.59 -3.28 3.46
C ARG A 131 0.90 -4.54 2.96
N TYR A 132 1.53 -5.72 3.10
CA TYR A 132 0.88 -6.97 2.71
C TYR A 132 -0.31 -7.34 3.59
N THR A 133 -0.40 -6.79 4.82
CA THR A 133 -1.57 -7.01 5.69
C THR A 133 -2.86 -6.43 5.11
N GLU A 134 -2.75 -5.43 4.23
CA GLU A 134 -3.89 -4.82 3.54
C GLU A 134 -4.70 -5.87 2.78
N PHE A 135 -4.06 -6.85 2.15
CA PHE A 135 -4.74 -7.93 1.43
C PHE A 135 -5.58 -8.81 2.37
N VAL A 136 -5.06 -9.09 3.56
CA VAL A 136 -5.77 -9.91 4.56
C VAL A 136 -6.96 -9.13 5.12
N LEU A 137 -6.75 -7.86 5.47
CA LEU A 137 -7.82 -6.99 5.97
C LEU A 137 -8.89 -6.74 4.91
N SER A 138 -8.50 -6.60 3.65
CA SER A 138 -9.42 -6.48 2.51
C SER A 138 -10.28 -7.73 2.35
N ALA A 139 -9.70 -8.94 2.46
CA ALA A 139 -10.47 -10.18 2.40
C ALA A 139 -11.47 -10.31 3.58
N ILE A 140 -11.07 -9.90 4.79
CA ILE A 140 -11.94 -9.86 5.96
C ILE A 140 -13.10 -8.88 5.73
N ALA A 141 -12.80 -7.67 5.26
CA ALA A 141 -13.82 -6.67 4.94
C ALA A 141 -14.77 -7.16 3.84
N GLY A 142 -14.24 -7.79 2.79
CA GLY A 142 -15.01 -8.45 1.73
C GLY A 142 -16.04 -9.44 2.27
N PHE A 143 -15.62 -10.29 3.19
CA PHE A 143 -16.50 -11.25 3.84
C PHE A 143 -17.60 -10.60 4.68
N PHE A 144 -17.29 -9.61 5.51
CA PHE A 144 -18.28 -8.99 6.41
C PHE A 144 -19.25 -8.04 5.70
N PHE A 145 -18.76 -7.23 4.75
CA PHE A 145 -19.57 -6.20 4.12
C PHE A 145 -20.25 -6.67 2.84
N PHE A 146 -19.64 -7.60 2.10
CA PHE A 146 -20.11 -8.05 0.79
C PHE A 146 -20.51 -9.54 0.75
N ALA A 147 -20.41 -10.25 1.88
CA ALA A 147 -20.64 -11.69 1.98
C ALA A 147 -19.78 -12.51 0.99
N GLU A 148 -18.64 -11.97 0.56
CA GLU A 148 -17.70 -12.64 -0.32
C GLU A 148 -16.92 -13.71 0.46
N ARG A 149 -17.09 -14.98 0.08
CA ARG A 149 -16.39 -16.08 0.75
C ARG A 149 -14.91 -16.09 0.33
N PRO A 150 -13.95 -16.01 1.27
CA PRO A 150 -12.54 -16.13 0.95
C PRO A 150 -12.26 -17.48 0.28
N SER A 151 -11.57 -17.44 -0.85
CA SER A 151 -11.14 -18.67 -1.52
C SER A 151 -10.07 -19.40 -0.69
N PRO A 152 -9.87 -20.72 -0.92
CA PRO A 152 -8.79 -21.46 -0.27
C PRO A 152 -7.40 -20.84 -0.50
N THR A 153 -7.16 -20.25 -1.68
CA THR A 153 -5.90 -19.57 -1.99
C THR A 153 -5.73 -18.30 -1.16
N THR A 154 -6.79 -17.51 -0.96
CA THR A 154 -6.77 -16.34 -0.08
C THR A 154 -6.45 -16.72 1.36
N LEU A 155 -7.03 -17.82 1.85
CA LEU A 155 -6.73 -18.32 3.20
C LEU A 155 -5.27 -18.76 3.34
N LEU A 156 -4.77 -19.57 2.38
CA LEU A 156 -3.38 -20.03 2.36
C LEU A 156 -2.38 -18.86 2.30
N GLY A 157 -2.63 -17.88 1.43
CA GLY A 157 -1.78 -16.69 1.33
C GLY A 157 -1.81 -15.85 2.60
N SER A 158 -2.98 -15.69 3.24
CA SER A 158 -3.13 -14.98 4.51
C SER A 158 -2.37 -15.66 5.65
N CYS A 159 -2.36 -16.99 5.69
CA CYS A 159 -1.57 -17.78 6.65
C CYS A 159 -0.05 -17.62 6.49
N ILE A 160 0.43 -17.11 5.36
CA ILE A 160 1.86 -16.80 5.13
C ILE A 160 2.16 -15.33 5.42
N ILE A 161 1.25 -14.43 5.02
CA ILE A 161 1.39 -12.98 5.22
C ILE A 161 1.43 -12.66 6.72
N LEU A 162 0.45 -13.13 7.49
CA LEU A 162 0.33 -12.74 8.90
C LEU A 162 1.57 -13.10 9.74
N PRO A 163 2.10 -14.34 9.70
CA PRO A 163 3.32 -14.67 10.43
C PRO A 163 4.55 -13.88 9.95
N SER A 164 4.66 -13.60 8.65
CA SER A 164 5.79 -12.83 8.11
C SER A 164 5.83 -11.40 8.69
N VAL A 165 4.67 -10.76 8.81
CA VAL A 165 4.55 -9.42 9.39
C VAL A 165 4.78 -9.45 10.90
N VAL A 166 4.20 -10.42 11.61
CA VAL A 166 4.40 -10.58 13.06
C VAL A 166 5.87 -10.84 13.38
N TYR A 167 6.55 -11.69 12.59
CA TYR A 167 7.98 -11.96 12.73
C TYR A 167 8.80 -10.67 12.60
N CYS A 168 8.53 -9.87 11.56
CA CYS A 168 9.21 -8.58 11.37
C CYS A 168 8.99 -7.63 12.57
N ALA A 169 7.74 -7.54 13.05
CA ALA A 169 7.39 -6.68 14.18
C ALA A 169 8.12 -7.08 15.47
N ILE A 170 8.19 -8.38 15.76
CA ILE A 170 8.88 -8.90 16.94
C ILE A 170 10.38 -8.62 16.88
N VAL A 171 11.00 -8.82 15.71
CA VAL A 171 12.44 -8.54 15.53
C VAL A 171 12.72 -7.05 15.70
N GLU A 172 11.95 -6.17 15.06
CA GLU A 172 12.12 -4.71 15.19
C GLU A 172 11.95 -4.22 16.63
N THR A 173 11.01 -4.80 17.37
CA THR A 173 10.80 -4.46 18.79
C THR A 173 11.96 -4.91 19.66
N ARG A 174 12.62 -6.01 19.32
CA ARG A 174 13.80 -6.52 20.05
C ARG A 174 15.07 -5.77 19.71
N ALA A 175 15.21 -5.29 18.47
CA ALA A 175 16.38 -4.53 18.02
C ALA A 175 16.42 -3.09 18.55
N ASN A 176 15.25 -2.51 18.90
CA ASN A 176 15.12 -1.17 19.49
C ASN A 176 15.14 -1.15 21.03
N LYS A 177 15.42 -2.29 21.69
CA LYS A 177 15.71 -2.36 23.13
C LYS A 177 17.22 -2.43 23.36
#